data_AF-A0A832I2W8-F1
#
_entry.id   AF-A0A832I2W8-F1
#
_cell.length_a   1.000
_cell.length_b   1.000
_cell.length_c   1.000
_cell.angle_alpha   90.00
_cell.angle_beta   90.00
_cell.angle_gamma   90.00
#
_symmetry.space_group_name_H-M   'P 1'
#
loop_
_entity.id
_entity.type
_entity.pdbx_description
1 polymer ?
#
loop_
_entity_poly.entity_id
_entity_poly.type
_entity_poly.pdbx_seq_one_letter_code
_entity_poly.pdbx_strand_id
1 'polypeptide(L)'
;MASRATSAAAATSARRAGRGRAVGMASAILPHGGRPGRSARGRRPAPPPRARNARAPCRAPHARLAFHPMHEPEAFVRLREERLLAVIRAATPEAALASARAVAKGGIGLLEVTFTVPDAPRVIAELARDPGVTVGCGTALTARQATDAIAAGARFVVAPNLSAGVAAVAREAGVMYCPGAYTTSEIIAARDAGAHVVKVYPVGVAGGPPYIQVIRDPLPDIPMLAAGGTNLDNVLPFLRAGCVGVGLGAALADPALAAAGHFAEITQRAIAFVQRVREARALGPAAGAAGRAPGAA
;
A
#
# COMPACT_ATOMS: atom_id res chain seq x y z
N MET A 1 52.86 38.26 39.61
CA MET A 1 51.87 39.21 40.15
C MET A 1 50.54 38.89 39.48
N ALA A 2 49.76 37.98 40.06
CA ALA A 2 48.66 38.27 40.99
C ALA A 2 47.50 38.99 40.26
N SER A 3 46.25 38.54 40.25
CA SER A 3 45.54 37.73 41.24
C SER A 3 44.09 37.45 40.80
N ARG A 4 43.67 36.18 40.96
CA ARG A 4 42.36 35.64 41.43
C ARG A 4 41.10 35.85 40.54
N ALA A 5 40.40 34.81 40.08
CA ALA A 5 39.68 33.71 40.78
C ALA A 5 38.50 34.19 41.64
N THR A 6 37.25 33.81 41.33
CA THR A 6 36.32 32.91 42.10
C THR A 6 34.89 33.27 41.65
N SER A 7 33.79 32.49 41.77
CA SER A 7 33.46 31.16 42.29
C SER A 7 32.00 30.85 41.87
N ALA A 8 31.67 29.56 41.87
CA ALA A 8 30.37 28.92 41.72
C ALA A 8 29.24 29.38 42.68
N ALA A 9 27.99 29.02 42.35
CA ALA A 9 27.05 28.39 43.31
C ALA A 9 25.84 27.77 42.61
N ALA A 10 25.54 26.52 42.97
CA ALA A 10 24.27 25.83 42.73
C ALA A 10 23.24 26.17 43.82
N ALA A 11 21.94 26.05 43.52
CA ALA A 11 20.90 25.91 44.53
C ALA A 11 19.66 25.13 44.02
N THR A 12 19.50 23.94 44.58
CA THR A 12 18.29 23.16 44.91
C THR A 12 17.25 24.05 45.66
N SER A 13 15.92 23.87 45.69
CA SER A 13 15.13 22.67 45.98
C SER A 13 13.59 22.89 45.95
N ALA A 14 12.87 21.76 46.08
CA ALA A 14 11.59 21.52 46.80
C ALA A 14 10.26 22.05 46.21
N ARG A 15 9.40 21.15 45.69
CA ARG A 15 8.35 20.33 46.37
C ARG A 15 7.10 21.11 46.82
N ARG A 16 5.93 20.69 46.30
CA ARG A 16 4.78 20.35 47.16
C ARG A 16 3.86 19.31 46.51
N ALA A 17 3.67 18.23 47.26
CA ALA A 17 2.71 17.15 47.01
C ALA A 17 1.38 17.47 47.70
N GLY A 18 0.28 16.89 47.19
CA GLY A 18 -1.02 16.94 47.83
C GLY A 18 -1.95 15.80 47.38
N ARG A 19 -1.94 14.69 48.16
CA ARG A 19 -3.07 13.86 48.64
C ARG A 19 -4.16 13.49 47.60
N GLY A 20 -4.48 12.24 47.27
CA GLY A 20 -4.47 11.00 48.05
C GLY A 20 -5.78 10.78 48.80
N ARG A 21 -6.71 9.97 48.25
CA ARG A 21 -7.60 9.06 49.00
C ARG A 21 -8.34 8.09 48.08
N ALA A 22 -8.38 6.84 48.51
CA ALA A 22 -9.00 5.69 47.85
C ALA A 22 -10.11 5.10 48.74
N VAL A 23 -10.86 4.18 48.12
CA VAL A 23 -11.65 3.07 48.67
C VAL A 23 -13.12 3.33 49.05
N GLY A 24 -13.99 2.51 48.46
CA GLY A 24 -15.36 2.23 48.93
C GLY A 24 -16.04 1.19 48.04
N MET A 25 -15.86 -0.10 48.33
CA MET A 25 -16.71 -1.20 47.83
C MET A 25 -18.05 -1.22 48.57
N ALA A 26 -19.15 -1.53 47.88
CA ALA A 26 -20.29 -2.22 48.47
C ALA A 26 -21.11 -2.95 47.39
N SER A 27 -21.18 -4.28 47.53
CA SER A 27 -22.08 -5.20 46.85
C SER A 27 -23.38 -5.29 47.65
N ALA A 28 -24.54 -5.39 47.00
CA ALA A 28 -25.80 -5.74 47.66
C ALA A 28 -26.68 -6.62 46.76
N ILE A 29 -27.16 -7.69 47.38
CA ILE A 29 -27.87 -8.85 46.87
C ILE A 29 -29.39 -8.59 46.87
N LEU A 30 -30.10 -9.29 45.98
CA LEU A 30 -31.56 -9.35 45.77
C LEU A 30 -32.41 -9.60 47.05
N PRO A 31 -33.74 -9.44 46.96
CA PRO A 31 -34.53 -10.68 46.92
C PRO A 31 -35.74 -10.69 45.96
N HIS A 32 -36.09 -11.93 45.61
CA HIS A 32 -37.28 -12.38 44.90
C HIS A 32 -38.60 -12.10 45.63
N GLY A 33 -39.68 -11.89 44.86
CA GLY A 33 -41.05 -12.06 45.37
C GLY A 33 -42.12 -11.95 44.29
N GLY A 34 -42.97 -12.97 44.16
CA GLY A 34 -44.37 -12.79 43.76
C GLY A 34 -44.81 -13.25 42.36
N ARG A 35 -45.21 -14.52 42.24
CA ARG A 35 -46.38 -14.97 41.43
C ARG A 35 -47.42 -15.48 42.45
N PRO A 36 -48.75 -15.39 42.26
CA PRO A 36 -49.43 -15.93 41.07
C PRO A 36 -50.73 -15.19 40.65
N GLY A 37 -51.24 -15.54 39.46
CA GLY A 37 -52.58 -15.18 39.02
C GLY A 37 -53.00 -15.95 37.78
N ARG A 38 -53.76 -17.03 37.96
CA ARG A 38 -54.46 -17.75 36.89
C ARG A 38 -55.65 -16.91 36.43
N SER A 39 -55.81 -16.71 35.12
CA SER A 39 -57.13 -16.47 34.53
C SER A 39 -57.27 -17.25 33.23
N ALA A 40 -58.51 -17.64 32.95
CA ALA A 40 -58.88 -18.69 32.03
C ALA A 40 -59.40 -18.13 30.71
N ARG A 41 -59.32 -18.98 29.67
CA ARG A 41 -60.12 -19.02 28.43
C ARG A 41 -59.86 -17.95 27.36
N GLY A 42 -59.34 -18.45 26.24
CA GLY A 42 -59.54 -17.89 24.90
C GLY A 42 -59.10 -18.92 23.86
N ARG A 43 -60.05 -19.63 23.25
CA ARG A 43 -59.77 -20.52 22.10
C ARG A 43 -59.31 -19.66 20.93
N ARG A 44 -58.05 -19.83 20.49
CA ARG A 44 -57.55 -19.21 19.25
C ARG A 44 -58.07 -19.98 18.02
N PRO A 45 -58.54 -19.32 16.96
CA PRO A 45 -58.89 -20.00 15.71
C PRO A 45 -57.63 -20.51 15.00
N ALA A 46 -57.79 -21.61 14.24
CA ALA A 46 -56.72 -22.22 13.45
C ALA A 46 -56.27 -21.28 12.30
N PRO A 47 -54.98 -21.29 11.92
CA PRO A 47 -54.49 -20.49 10.80
C PRO A 47 -54.92 -21.11 9.44
N PRO A 48 -55.10 -20.28 8.39
CA PRO A 48 -55.45 -20.77 7.05
C PRO A 48 -54.29 -21.54 6.39
N PRO A 49 -54.58 -22.40 5.39
CA PRO A 49 -53.57 -23.24 4.76
C PRO A 49 -52.56 -22.41 3.98
N ARG A 50 -51.28 -22.77 4.12
CA ARG A 50 -50.16 -22.14 3.39
C ARG A 50 -50.30 -22.38 1.90
N ALA A 51 -50.34 -21.29 1.12
CA ALA A 51 -50.19 -21.34 -0.33
C ALA A 51 -48.85 -21.98 -0.69
N ARG A 52 -48.88 -23.01 -1.54
CA ARG A 52 -47.68 -23.58 -2.16
C ARG A 52 -47.10 -22.55 -3.11
N ASN A 53 -46.05 -21.83 -2.68
CA ASN A 53 -45.25 -21.03 -3.59
C ASN A 53 -44.48 -21.98 -4.54
N ALA A 54 -44.92 -22.00 -5.80
CA ALA A 54 -44.14 -22.50 -6.91
C ALA A 54 -42.82 -21.71 -6.95
N ARG A 55 -41.69 -22.40 -6.73
CA ARG A 55 -40.36 -21.82 -6.94
C ARG A 55 -40.18 -21.59 -8.43
N ALA A 56 -40.29 -20.35 -8.87
CA ALA A 56 -39.70 -19.93 -10.13
C ALA A 56 -38.16 -20.04 -9.99
N PRO A 57 -37.44 -20.67 -10.93
CA PRO A 57 -35.99 -20.70 -10.88
C PRO A 57 -35.44 -19.29 -11.11
N CYS A 58 -34.78 -18.75 -10.10
CA CYS A 58 -34.03 -17.51 -10.18
C CYS A 58 -32.84 -17.73 -11.13
N ARG A 59 -33.01 -17.42 -12.42
CA ARG A 59 -31.90 -17.33 -13.38
C ARG A 59 -31.22 -15.98 -13.19
N ALA A 60 -30.24 -15.92 -12.30
CA ALA A 60 -29.24 -14.86 -12.37
C ALA A 60 -28.40 -15.08 -13.65
N PRO A 61 -28.21 -14.08 -14.52
CA PRO A 61 -27.22 -14.19 -15.57
C PRO A 61 -25.86 -14.04 -14.91
N HIS A 62 -25.26 -15.15 -14.50
CA HIS A 62 -23.81 -15.22 -14.43
C HIS A 62 -23.33 -15.13 -15.87
N ALA A 63 -23.20 -13.90 -16.38
CA ALA A 63 -22.32 -13.65 -17.50
C ALA A 63 -20.97 -14.22 -17.07
N ARG A 64 -20.63 -15.41 -17.58
CA ARG A 64 -19.26 -15.90 -17.56
C ARG A 64 -18.47 -14.79 -18.24
N LEU A 65 -17.77 -13.98 -17.43
CA LEU A 65 -16.71 -13.13 -17.92
C LEU A 65 -15.74 -14.08 -18.60
N ALA A 66 -15.86 -14.19 -19.92
CA ALA A 66 -14.94 -14.96 -20.72
C ALA A 66 -13.56 -14.38 -20.41
N PHE A 67 -12.68 -15.23 -19.89
CA PHE A 67 -11.31 -14.88 -19.63
C PHE A 67 -10.65 -14.66 -21.00
N HIS A 68 -10.74 -13.44 -21.53
CA HIS A 68 -9.94 -13.05 -22.67
C HIS A 68 -8.50 -12.90 -22.17
N PRO A 69 -7.52 -13.54 -22.84
CA PRO A 69 -6.13 -13.38 -22.46
C PRO A 69 -5.79 -11.90 -22.61
N MET A 70 -5.68 -11.20 -21.47
CA MET A 70 -5.24 -9.82 -21.43
C MET A 70 -3.81 -9.81 -21.96
N HIS A 71 -3.54 -9.02 -23.00
CA HIS A 71 -2.18 -8.66 -23.33
C HIS A 71 -1.54 -8.06 -22.06
N GLU A 72 -0.38 -8.57 -21.67
CA GLU A 72 0.29 -8.12 -20.45
C GLU A 72 0.72 -6.65 -20.66
N PRO A 73 0.23 -5.68 -19.86
CA PRO A 73 0.56 -4.28 -20.10
C PRO A 73 2.06 -4.05 -19.99
N GLU A 74 2.62 -3.23 -20.89
CA GLU A 74 4.05 -2.90 -20.94
C GLU A 74 4.60 -2.47 -19.57
N ALA A 75 3.82 -1.66 -18.82
CA ALA A 75 4.20 -1.21 -17.49
C ALA A 75 4.42 -2.37 -16.49
N PHE A 76 3.66 -3.46 -16.61
CA PHE A 76 3.83 -4.63 -15.75
C PHE A 76 5.06 -5.46 -16.14
N VAL A 77 5.33 -5.58 -17.44
CA VAL A 77 6.56 -6.20 -17.95
C VAL A 77 7.78 -5.42 -17.43
N ARG A 78 7.80 -4.10 -17.63
CA ARG A 78 8.85 -3.21 -17.11
C ARG A 78 8.98 -3.31 -15.60
N LEU A 79 7.88 -3.46 -14.85
CA LEU A 79 7.97 -3.57 -13.39
C LEU A 79 8.75 -4.83 -12.96
N ARG A 80 8.51 -5.96 -13.64
CA ARG A 80 9.26 -7.20 -13.37
C ARG A 80 10.73 -7.07 -13.78
N GLU A 81 11.01 -6.31 -14.83
CA GLU A 81 12.35 -6.09 -15.35
C GLU A 81 13.15 -5.04 -14.57
N GLU A 82 12.56 -3.95 -14.10
CA GLU A 82 13.25 -2.89 -13.36
C GLU A 82 13.24 -3.15 -11.85
N ARG A 83 12.22 -3.88 -11.33
CA ARG A 83 11.94 -4.12 -9.89
C ARG A 83 11.72 -2.86 -9.06
N LEU A 84 11.74 -1.68 -9.66
CA LEU A 84 11.65 -0.41 -8.98
C LEU A 84 10.56 0.43 -9.62
N LEU A 85 9.76 1.09 -8.80
CA LEU A 85 8.75 2.05 -9.23
C LEU A 85 8.87 3.30 -8.36
N ALA A 86 9.14 4.45 -8.97
CA ALA A 86 9.37 5.69 -8.24
C ALA A 86 8.05 6.42 -7.99
N VAL A 87 7.78 6.78 -6.73
CA VAL A 87 6.60 7.53 -6.33
C VAL A 87 6.96 9.00 -6.22
N ILE A 88 6.44 9.82 -7.13
CA ILE A 88 6.72 11.25 -7.24
C ILE A 88 5.65 12.05 -6.48
N ARG A 89 6.12 12.84 -5.51
CA ARG A 89 5.35 13.82 -4.75
C ARG A 89 6.13 15.14 -4.71
N ALA A 90 5.45 16.24 -4.91
CA ALA A 90 6.01 17.58 -4.76
C ALA A 90 4.88 18.59 -4.52
N ALA A 91 5.24 19.77 -4.00
CA ALA A 91 4.28 20.84 -3.76
C ALA A 91 3.83 21.57 -5.05
N THR A 92 4.59 21.45 -6.14
CA THR A 92 4.29 22.10 -7.43
C THR A 92 4.49 21.14 -8.61
N PRO A 93 3.78 21.35 -9.74
CA PRO A 93 3.99 20.59 -10.97
C PRO A 93 5.45 20.63 -11.45
N GLU A 94 6.09 21.79 -11.35
CA GLU A 94 7.46 22.01 -11.83
C GLU A 94 8.47 21.22 -11.00
N ALA A 95 8.31 21.19 -9.68
CA ALA A 95 9.16 20.39 -8.79
C ALA A 95 8.91 18.88 -8.98
N ALA A 96 7.66 18.47 -9.26
CA ALA A 96 7.35 17.08 -9.58
C ALA A 96 8.02 16.66 -10.90
N LEU A 97 7.92 17.48 -11.95
CA LEU A 97 8.55 17.21 -13.25
C LEU A 97 10.07 17.13 -13.13
N ALA A 98 10.70 18.07 -12.41
CA ALA A 98 12.14 18.05 -12.18
C ALA A 98 12.60 16.82 -11.37
N SER A 99 11.84 16.43 -10.35
CA SER A 99 12.11 15.22 -9.56
C SER A 99 11.99 13.95 -10.40
N ALA A 100 10.92 13.85 -11.20
CA ALA A 100 10.70 12.72 -12.11
C ALA A 100 11.84 12.58 -13.13
N ARG A 101 12.28 13.68 -13.74
CA ARG A 101 13.44 13.69 -14.66
C ARG A 101 14.75 13.31 -13.96
N ALA A 102 14.97 13.76 -12.73
CA ALA A 102 16.15 13.38 -11.94
C ALA A 102 16.18 11.87 -11.65
N VAL A 103 15.03 11.30 -11.28
CA VAL A 103 14.88 9.85 -11.08
C VAL A 103 15.13 9.08 -12.37
N ALA A 104 14.55 9.51 -13.50
CA ALA A 104 14.76 8.90 -14.81
C ALA A 104 16.24 8.95 -15.22
N LYS A 105 16.91 10.09 -15.01
CA LYS A 105 18.36 10.24 -15.23
C LYS A 105 19.20 9.25 -14.41
N GLY A 106 18.75 8.91 -13.20
CA GLY A 106 19.39 7.90 -12.37
C GLY A 106 19.09 6.45 -12.75
N GLY A 107 18.25 6.23 -13.76
CA GLY A 107 18.02 4.92 -14.37
C GLY A 107 16.75 4.20 -13.94
N ILE A 108 15.79 4.88 -13.29
CA ILE A 108 14.47 4.32 -12.98
C ILE A 108 13.45 4.93 -13.95
N GLY A 109 12.90 4.12 -14.86
CA GLY A 109 12.01 4.58 -15.92
C GLY A 109 10.51 4.46 -15.60
N LEU A 110 10.15 3.71 -14.55
CA LEU A 110 8.77 3.62 -14.05
C LEU A 110 8.46 4.69 -13.01
N LEU A 111 7.63 5.67 -13.41
CA LEU A 111 7.34 6.87 -12.60
C LEU A 111 5.84 6.97 -12.27
N GLU A 112 5.49 6.87 -10.98
CA GLU A 112 4.15 7.09 -10.43
C GLU A 112 4.00 8.57 -10.01
N VAL A 113 3.34 9.39 -10.81
CA VAL A 113 2.99 10.77 -10.41
C VAL A 113 1.71 10.74 -9.59
N THR A 114 1.81 11.07 -8.31
CA THR A 114 0.66 11.01 -7.41
C THR A 114 -0.32 12.16 -7.62
N PHE A 115 -1.62 11.91 -7.45
CA PHE A 115 -2.66 12.95 -7.40
C PHE A 115 -2.59 13.87 -6.17
N THR A 116 -1.59 13.69 -5.30
CA THR A 116 -1.21 14.70 -4.29
C THR A 116 -0.38 15.84 -4.89
N VAL A 117 0.17 15.67 -6.09
CA VAL A 117 0.79 16.76 -6.86
C VAL A 117 -0.31 17.60 -7.51
N PRO A 118 -0.31 18.94 -7.35
CA PRO A 118 -1.23 19.80 -8.07
C PRO A 118 -1.07 19.61 -9.59
N ASP A 119 -2.19 19.54 -10.31
CA ASP A 119 -2.18 19.34 -11.77
C ASP A 119 -1.31 18.15 -12.24
N ALA A 120 -1.43 17.02 -11.52
CA ALA A 120 -0.75 15.77 -11.89
C ALA A 120 -0.94 15.37 -13.37
N PRO A 121 -2.12 15.53 -14.01
CA PRO A 121 -2.29 15.24 -15.44
C PRO A 121 -1.33 16.03 -16.35
N ARG A 122 -1.07 17.31 -16.08
CA ARG A 122 -0.08 18.09 -16.84
C ARG A 122 1.31 17.48 -16.71
N VAL A 123 1.73 17.10 -15.49
CA VAL A 123 3.04 16.47 -15.26
C VAL A 123 3.14 15.12 -16.00
N ILE A 124 2.07 14.33 -15.99
CA ILE A 124 1.99 13.05 -16.72
C ILE A 124 2.13 13.28 -18.23
N ALA A 125 1.42 14.26 -18.79
CA ALA A 125 1.50 14.58 -20.21
C ALA A 125 2.90 15.01 -20.65
N GLU A 126 3.61 15.77 -19.81
CA GLU A 126 5.00 16.15 -20.07
C GLU A 126 5.96 14.96 -20.04
N LEU A 127 5.78 14.04 -19.08
CA LEU A 127 6.63 12.86 -18.94
C LEU A 127 6.35 11.80 -20.01
N ALA A 128 5.10 11.67 -20.46
CA ALA A 128 4.70 10.70 -21.48
C ALA A 128 5.33 10.95 -22.86
N ARG A 129 5.94 12.13 -23.07
CA ARG A 129 6.71 12.46 -24.29
C ARG A 129 8.10 11.83 -24.32
N ASP A 130 8.60 11.36 -23.18
CA ASP A 130 9.92 10.73 -23.09
C ASP A 130 9.79 9.20 -23.30
N PRO A 131 10.32 8.63 -24.39
CA PRO A 131 10.21 7.20 -24.67
C PRO A 131 11.00 6.33 -23.67
N GLY A 132 11.94 6.89 -22.91
CA GLY A 132 12.66 6.18 -21.86
C GLY A 132 11.82 5.95 -20.59
N VAL A 133 10.70 6.67 -20.46
CA VAL A 133 9.86 6.69 -19.26
C VAL A 133 8.51 6.04 -19.55
N THR A 134 8.10 5.14 -18.66
CA THR A 134 6.71 4.73 -18.55
C THR A 134 6.13 5.43 -17.34
N VAL A 135 5.28 6.42 -17.59
CA VAL A 135 4.62 7.20 -16.54
C VAL A 135 3.23 6.63 -16.23
N GLY A 136 2.85 6.66 -14.96
CA GLY A 136 1.52 6.35 -14.49
C GLY A 136 1.07 7.35 -13.44
N CYS A 137 -0.17 7.21 -12.98
CA CYS A 137 -0.69 8.01 -11.88
C CYS A 137 -0.73 7.22 -10.56
N GLY A 138 -0.49 7.91 -9.45
CA GLY A 138 -0.59 7.39 -8.10
C GLY A 138 -1.70 8.08 -7.30
N THR A 139 -2.13 7.47 -6.19
CA THR A 139 -3.21 8.03 -5.36
C THR A 139 -4.49 8.32 -6.17
N ALA A 140 -4.77 7.52 -7.21
CA ALA A 140 -6.01 7.64 -7.97
C ALA A 140 -7.15 7.01 -7.18
N LEU A 141 -8.00 7.84 -6.56
CA LEU A 141 -9.09 7.40 -5.69
C LEU A 141 -10.42 7.26 -6.45
N THR A 142 -10.54 7.92 -7.61
CA THR A 142 -11.78 8.00 -8.38
C THR A 142 -11.58 7.59 -9.84
N ALA A 143 -12.65 7.08 -10.47
CA ALA A 143 -12.66 6.75 -11.89
C ALA A 143 -12.30 7.97 -12.77
N ARG A 144 -12.77 9.17 -12.39
CA ARG A 144 -12.44 10.42 -13.07
C ARG A 144 -10.95 10.72 -13.06
N GLN A 145 -10.30 10.65 -11.89
CA GLN A 145 -8.85 10.83 -11.79
C GLN A 145 -8.09 9.83 -12.67
N ALA A 146 -8.47 8.55 -12.65
CA ALA A 146 -7.85 7.56 -13.51
C ALA A 146 -8.05 7.88 -15.00
N THR A 147 -9.25 8.28 -15.40
CA THR A 147 -9.59 8.66 -16.78
C THR A 147 -8.76 9.86 -17.24
N ASP A 148 -8.72 10.93 -16.45
CA ASP A 148 -7.98 12.15 -16.74
C ASP A 148 -6.47 11.87 -16.88
N ALA A 149 -5.91 11.04 -16.01
CA ALA A 149 -4.50 10.63 -16.09
C ALA A 149 -4.19 9.77 -17.32
N ILE A 150 -5.05 8.79 -17.65
CA ILE A 150 -4.89 7.95 -18.83
C ILE A 150 -4.97 8.78 -20.11
N ALA A 151 -5.93 9.70 -20.19
CA ALA A 151 -6.05 10.65 -21.30
C ALA A 151 -4.79 11.54 -21.43
N ALA A 152 -4.16 11.89 -20.31
CA ALA A 152 -2.88 12.61 -20.30
C ALA A 152 -1.67 11.73 -20.67
N GLY A 153 -1.81 10.41 -20.78
CA GLY A 153 -0.75 9.49 -21.19
C GLY A 153 -0.27 8.51 -20.12
N ALA A 154 -0.94 8.41 -18.97
CA ALA A 154 -0.62 7.39 -17.98
C ALA A 154 -0.78 5.97 -18.58
N ARG A 155 0.24 5.13 -18.39
CA ARG A 155 0.29 3.72 -18.83
C ARG A 155 0.02 2.73 -17.71
N PHE A 156 -0.16 3.23 -16.50
CA PHE A 156 -0.59 2.47 -15.35
C PHE A 156 -1.24 3.35 -14.28
N VAL A 157 -2.03 2.73 -13.41
CA VAL A 157 -2.75 3.39 -12.32
C VAL A 157 -2.43 2.69 -10.99
N VAL A 158 -2.00 3.47 -10.01
CA VAL A 158 -1.72 3.02 -8.64
C VAL A 158 -2.66 3.74 -7.68
N ALA A 159 -3.18 3.00 -6.70
CA ALA A 159 -4.02 3.53 -5.65
C ALA A 159 -3.57 3.00 -4.27
N PRO A 160 -3.84 3.73 -3.16
CA PRO A 160 -3.61 3.22 -1.81
C PRO A 160 -4.67 2.21 -1.37
N ASN A 161 -5.77 2.08 -2.13
CA ASN A 161 -6.89 1.19 -1.86
C ASN A 161 -7.36 0.49 -3.14
N LEU A 162 -8.26 -0.48 -3.00
CA LEU A 162 -9.05 -1.00 -4.11
C LEU A 162 -10.25 -0.08 -4.38
N SER A 163 -10.39 0.35 -5.64
CA SER A 163 -11.58 1.05 -6.15
C SER A 163 -12.10 0.33 -7.39
N ALA A 164 -13.37 -0.09 -7.35
CA ALA A 164 -14.01 -0.79 -8.47
C ALA A 164 -14.16 0.12 -9.70
N GLY A 165 -14.43 1.41 -9.50
CA GLY A 165 -14.51 2.38 -10.59
C GLY A 165 -13.17 2.58 -11.29
N VAL A 166 -12.08 2.65 -10.51
CA VAL A 166 -10.71 2.75 -11.08
C VAL A 166 -10.34 1.46 -11.81
N ALA A 167 -10.70 0.29 -11.25
CA ALA A 167 -10.47 -1.01 -11.88
C ALA A 167 -11.17 -1.10 -13.25
N ALA A 168 -12.42 -0.64 -13.34
CA ALA A 168 -13.18 -0.64 -14.59
C ALA A 168 -12.50 0.23 -15.66
N VAL A 169 -12.11 1.47 -15.30
CA VAL A 169 -11.43 2.40 -16.21
C VAL A 169 -10.08 1.83 -16.68
N ALA A 170 -9.26 1.32 -15.76
CA ALA A 170 -7.95 0.78 -16.11
C ALA A 170 -8.07 -0.45 -17.04
N ARG A 171 -9.05 -1.32 -16.79
CA ARG A 171 -9.34 -2.47 -17.64
C ARG A 171 -9.81 -2.05 -19.03
N GLU A 172 -10.74 -1.10 -19.12
CA GLU A 172 -11.25 -0.59 -20.40
C GLU A 172 -10.13 0.06 -21.24
N ALA A 173 -9.23 0.80 -20.59
CA ALA A 173 -8.09 1.41 -21.25
C ALA A 173 -6.92 0.44 -21.52
N GLY A 174 -6.97 -0.81 -21.04
CA GLY A 174 -5.90 -1.78 -21.22
C GLY A 174 -4.58 -1.43 -20.51
N VAL A 175 -4.63 -0.62 -19.44
CA VAL A 175 -3.45 -0.20 -18.67
C VAL A 175 -3.27 -1.03 -17.40
N MET A 176 -2.03 -1.12 -16.90
CA MET A 176 -1.76 -1.83 -15.65
C MET A 176 -2.49 -1.17 -14.48
N TYR A 177 -3.21 -1.95 -13.69
CA TYR A 177 -3.81 -1.51 -12.43
C TYR A 177 -3.12 -2.14 -11.23
N CYS A 178 -2.71 -1.29 -10.28
CA CYS A 178 -2.01 -1.63 -9.05
C CYS A 178 -2.74 -1.04 -7.82
N PRO A 179 -3.87 -1.63 -7.39
CA PRO A 179 -4.59 -1.19 -6.19
C PRO A 179 -3.80 -1.51 -4.91
N GLY A 180 -4.05 -0.72 -3.88
CA GLY A 180 -3.49 -0.92 -2.55
C GLY A 180 -4.33 -1.91 -1.73
N ALA A 181 -3.64 -2.76 -0.98
CA ALA A 181 -4.22 -3.68 -0.01
C ALA A 181 -3.31 -3.80 1.21
N TYR A 182 -3.90 -4.07 2.36
CA TYR A 182 -3.17 -4.36 3.59
C TYR A 182 -3.32 -5.84 3.95
N THR A 183 -4.52 -6.40 3.89
CA THR A 183 -4.86 -7.76 4.36
C THR A 183 -5.00 -8.79 3.24
N THR A 184 -4.97 -10.08 3.58
CA THR A 184 -5.23 -11.20 2.64
C THR A 184 -6.56 -11.05 1.88
N SER A 185 -7.64 -10.66 2.58
CA SER A 185 -8.95 -10.48 1.95
C SER A 185 -8.95 -9.34 0.92
N GLU A 186 -8.26 -8.24 1.20
CA GLU A 186 -8.13 -7.11 0.27
C GLU A 186 -7.27 -7.47 -0.95
N ILE A 187 -6.22 -8.27 -0.75
CA ILE A 187 -5.36 -8.76 -1.84
C ILE A 187 -6.17 -9.66 -2.79
N ILE A 188 -6.96 -10.59 -2.24
CA ILE A 188 -7.85 -11.45 -3.04
C ILE A 188 -8.88 -10.60 -3.79
N ALA A 189 -9.53 -9.65 -3.11
CA ALA A 189 -10.49 -8.76 -3.75
C ALA A 189 -9.86 -7.94 -4.88
N ALA A 190 -8.61 -7.48 -4.72
CA ALA A 190 -7.88 -6.76 -5.75
C ALA A 190 -7.59 -7.63 -6.97
N ARG A 191 -7.11 -8.87 -6.76
CA ARG A 191 -6.91 -9.86 -7.82
C ARG A 191 -8.21 -10.12 -8.59
N ASP A 192 -9.30 -10.36 -7.89
CA ASP A 192 -10.59 -10.68 -8.50
C ASP A 192 -11.18 -9.48 -9.25
N ALA A 193 -10.80 -8.26 -8.88
CA ALA A 193 -11.11 -7.03 -9.62
C ALA A 193 -10.21 -6.80 -10.85
N GLY A 194 -9.28 -7.72 -11.17
CA GLY A 194 -8.40 -7.62 -12.34
C GLY A 194 -7.11 -6.84 -12.10
N ALA A 195 -6.63 -6.74 -10.85
CA ALA A 195 -5.31 -6.19 -10.57
C ALA A 195 -4.22 -7.03 -11.24
N HIS A 196 -3.27 -6.38 -11.91
CA HIS A 196 -2.09 -7.04 -12.47
C HIS A 196 -1.04 -7.31 -11.40
N VAL A 197 -0.97 -6.40 -10.43
CA VAL A 197 -0.10 -6.46 -9.25
C VAL A 197 -0.82 -5.77 -8.09
N VAL A 198 -0.64 -6.26 -6.86
CA VAL A 198 -1.25 -5.66 -5.67
C VAL A 198 -0.19 -4.90 -4.89
N LYS A 199 -0.43 -3.61 -4.63
CA LYS A 199 0.41 -2.78 -3.77
C LYS A 199 0.13 -3.11 -2.31
N VAL A 200 1.06 -3.79 -1.65
CA VAL A 200 0.97 -3.99 -0.19
C VAL A 200 1.42 -2.71 0.49
N TYR A 201 0.50 -2.01 1.14
CA TYR A 201 0.72 -0.67 1.66
C TYR A 201 -0.10 -0.40 2.93
N PRO A 202 0.46 0.27 3.95
CA PRO A 202 1.88 0.64 4.12
C PRO A 202 2.72 -0.51 4.73
N VAL A 203 3.56 -1.16 3.92
CA VAL A 203 4.20 -2.44 4.31
C VAL A 203 5.21 -2.31 5.46
N GLY A 204 5.89 -1.17 5.59
CA GLY A 204 6.90 -0.95 6.63
C GLY A 204 6.32 -1.01 8.04
N VAL A 205 5.11 -0.47 8.24
CA VAL A 205 4.41 -0.55 9.53
C VAL A 205 3.65 -1.86 9.70
N ALA A 206 3.39 -2.59 8.60
CA ALA A 206 2.75 -3.90 8.61
C ALA A 206 3.66 -5.03 9.12
N GLY A 207 4.96 -4.79 9.24
CA GLY A 207 5.96 -5.79 9.60
C GLY A 207 7.02 -6.05 8.53
N GLY A 208 7.02 -5.31 7.42
CA GLY A 208 8.09 -5.32 6.43
C GLY A 208 8.17 -6.64 5.63
N PRO A 209 9.38 -7.08 5.23
CA PRO A 209 9.55 -8.31 4.44
C PRO A 209 8.96 -9.59 5.07
N PRO A 210 9.05 -9.82 6.40
CA PRO A 210 8.37 -10.96 7.04
C PRO A 210 6.85 -10.97 6.82
N TYR A 211 6.21 -9.80 6.82
CA TYR A 211 4.77 -9.70 6.54
C TYR A 211 4.44 -10.18 5.13
N ILE A 212 5.23 -9.77 4.14
CA ILE A 212 5.07 -10.22 2.75
C ILE A 212 5.23 -11.73 2.63
N GLN A 213 6.23 -12.32 3.29
CA GLN A 213 6.46 -13.77 3.26
C GLN A 213 5.22 -14.52 3.76
N VAL A 214 4.72 -14.16 4.95
CA VAL A 214 3.53 -14.80 5.55
C VAL A 214 2.28 -14.62 4.68
N ILE A 215 2.05 -13.42 4.14
CA ILE A 215 0.90 -13.16 3.27
C ILE A 215 0.93 -13.98 1.98
N ARG A 216 2.13 -14.26 1.47
CA ARG A 216 2.32 -15.00 0.22
C ARG A 216 2.22 -16.50 0.37
N ASP A 217 2.43 -17.06 1.56
CA ASP A 217 2.32 -18.51 1.81
C ASP A 217 1.00 -19.10 1.24
N PRO A 218 -0.19 -18.50 1.46
CA PRO A 218 -1.42 -18.95 0.83
C PRO A 218 -1.70 -18.34 -0.56
N LEU A 219 -0.90 -17.36 -1.01
CA LEU A 219 -1.12 -16.57 -2.24
C LEU A 219 0.13 -16.52 -3.14
N PRO A 220 0.77 -17.66 -3.48
CA PRO A 220 2.09 -17.68 -4.11
C PRO A 220 2.13 -17.02 -5.50
N ASP A 221 1.00 -17.07 -6.22
CA ASP A 221 0.88 -16.62 -7.62
C ASP A 221 0.40 -15.17 -7.77
N ILE A 222 0.01 -14.49 -6.68
CA ILE A 222 -0.47 -13.10 -6.76
C ILE A 222 0.74 -12.16 -6.79
N PRO A 223 0.97 -11.38 -7.87
CA PRO A 223 2.07 -10.44 -7.93
C PRO A 223 1.88 -9.32 -6.90
N MET A 224 2.93 -9.03 -6.12
CA MET A 224 2.89 -8.01 -5.07
C MET A 224 3.98 -6.95 -5.25
N LEU A 225 3.62 -5.69 -5.07
CA LEU A 225 4.50 -4.53 -5.02
C LEU A 225 4.58 -4.05 -3.56
N ALA A 226 5.75 -4.08 -2.95
CA ALA A 226 5.94 -3.53 -1.60
C ALA A 226 6.03 -2.00 -1.65
N ALA A 227 5.25 -1.27 -0.84
CA ALA A 227 5.32 0.18 -0.77
C ALA A 227 4.98 0.74 0.62
N GLY A 228 5.58 1.89 0.95
CA GLY A 228 5.41 2.57 2.24
C GLY A 228 6.39 2.04 3.29
N GLY A 229 7.40 2.85 3.64
CA GLY A 229 8.51 2.43 4.50
C GLY A 229 9.63 1.67 3.78
N THR A 230 9.72 1.81 2.45
CA THR A 230 10.74 1.20 1.60
C THR A 230 11.95 2.12 1.43
N ASN A 231 13.16 1.55 1.46
CA ASN A 231 14.44 2.27 1.40
C ASN A 231 15.55 1.37 0.82
N LEU A 232 16.79 1.89 0.75
CA LEU A 232 17.92 1.18 0.13
C LEU A 232 18.31 -0.10 0.88
N ASP A 233 18.10 -0.13 2.20
CA ASP A 233 18.46 -1.28 3.04
C ASP A 233 17.47 -2.43 2.86
N ASN A 234 16.19 -2.13 2.65
CA ASN A 234 15.14 -3.12 2.61
C ASN A 234 14.62 -3.50 1.20
N VAL A 235 15.07 -2.83 0.12
CA VAL A 235 14.66 -3.08 -1.27
C VAL A 235 14.81 -4.55 -1.72
N LEU A 236 16.03 -4.99 -1.98
CA LEU A 236 16.66 -5.88 -1.03
C LEU A 236 15.90 -7.15 -0.54
N PRO A 237 15.73 -7.24 0.79
CA PRO A 237 14.79 -8.11 1.48
C PRO A 237 13.37 -8.21 0.90
N PHE A 238 12.73 -7.13 0.44
CA PHE A 238 11.38 -7.23 -0.14
C PHE A 238 11.35 -8.04 -1.44
N LEU A 239 12.35 -7.87 -2.31
CA LEU A 239 12.47 -8.67 -3.52
C LEU A 239 12.70 -10.16 -3.18
N ARG A 240 13.50 -10.46 -2.15
CA ARG A 240 13.71 -11.84 -1.66
C ARG A 240 12.46 -12.45 -1.00
N ALA A 241 11.61 -11.61 -0.39
CA ALA A 241 10.28 -12.01 0.07
C ALA A 241 9.30 -12.28 -1.09
N GLY A 242 9.74 -12.10 -2.34
CA GLY A 242 9.05 -12.47 -3.56
C GLY A 242 8.37 -11.31 -4.28
N CYS A 243 8.37 -10.10 -3.73
CA CYS A 243 7.76 -8.94 -4.39
C CYS A 243 8.28 -8.79 -5.82
N VAL A 244 7.36 -8.56 -6.78
CA VAL A 244 7.76 -8.36 -8.18
C VAL A 244 8.45 -7.02 -8.39
N GLY A 245 8.27 -6.08 -7.47
CA GLY A 245 9.01 -4.83 -7.39
C GLY A 245 8.78 -4.11 -6.06
N VAL A 246 9.44 -2.97 -5.90
CA VAL A 246 9.34 -2.10 -4.72
C VAL A 246 9.01 -0.67 -5.17
N GLY A 247 7.94 -0.11 -4.60
CA GLY A 247 7.57 1.29 -4.76
C GLY A 247 8.41 2.16 -3.83
N LEU A 248 9.08 3.19 -4.36
CA LEU A 248 10.04 4.03 -3.63
C LEU A 248 9.52 5.47 -3.54
N GLY A 249 9.21 5.92 -2.33
CA GLY A 249 8.75 7.29 -2.05
C GLY A 249 9.87 8.22 -1.62
N ALA A 250 9.73 8.85 -0.46
CA ALA A 250 10.65 9.88 0.05
C ALA A 250 12.11 9.41 0.21
N ALA A 251 12.35 8.12 0.44
CA ALA A 251 13.71 7.57 0.47
C ALA A 251 14.45 7.74 -0.88
N LEU A 252 13.71 7.86 -1.99
CA LEU A 252 14.22 8.12 -3.33
C LEU A 252 14.03 9.60 -3.72
N ALA A 253 12.77 10.04 -3.77
CA ALA A 253 12.36 11.37 -4.21
C ALA A 253 11.67 12.11 -3.06
N ASP A 254 12.48 12.66 -2.15
CA ASP A 254 12.00 13.42 -1.00
C ASP A 254 11.37 14.76 -1.46
N PRO A 255 10.11 15.06 -1.09
CA PRO A 255 9.50 16.36 -1.36
C PRO A 255 10.31 17.55 -0.83
N ALA A 256 11.05 17.39 0.28
CA ALA A 256 11.90 18.45 0.82
C ALA A 256 13.11 18.72 -0.07
N LEU A 257 13.73 17.67 -0.63
CA LEU A 257 14.80 17.83 -1.62
C LEU A 257 14.30 18.48 -2.90
N ALA A 258 13.11 18.09 -3.36
CA ALA A 258 12.48 18.68 -4.54
C ALA A 258 12.18 20.17 -4.34
N ALA A 259 11.66 20.55 -3.17
CA ALA A 259 11.42 21.95 -2.81
C ALA A 259 12.71 22.77 -2.72
N ALA A 260 13.81 22.17 -2.27
CA ALA A 260 15.13 22.79 -2.19
C ALA A 260 15.91 22.77 -3.53
N GLY A 261 15.36 22.18 -4.60
CA GLY A 261 16.04 22.07 -5.89
C GLY A 261 17.21 21.08 -5.91
N HIS A 262 17.31 20.19 -4.91
CA HIS A 262 18.38 19.21 -4.77
C HIS A 262 18.19 17.99 -5.69
N PHE A 263 17.95 18.22 -6.98
CA PHE A 263 17.68 17.16 -7.96
C PHE A 263 18.90 16.27 -8.26
N ALA A 264 20.11 16.80 -8.07
CA ALA A 264 21.33 16.01 -8.17
C ALA A 264 21.38 14.88 -7.12
N GLU A 265 20.95 15.16 -5.89
CA GLU A 265 20.85 14.17 -4.81
C GLU A 265 19.80 13.09 -5.14
N ILE A 266 18.64 13.48 -5.66
CA ILE A 266 17.61 12.54 -6.12
C ILE A 266 18.17 11.61 -7.22
N THR A 267 18.97 12.15 -8.14
CA THR A 267 19.64 11.36 -9.18
C THR A 267 20.61 10.34 -8.57
N GLN A 268 21.44 10.75 -7.59
CA GLN A 268 22.39 9.84 -6.92
C GLN A 268 21.67 8.72 -6.16
N ARG A 269 20.56 9.03 -5.49
CA ARG A 269 19.72 8.02 -4.82
C ARG A 269 19.17 7.01 -5.82
N ALA A 270 18.63 7.47 -6.95
CA ALA A 270 18.15 6.59 -8.01
C ALA A 270 19.25 5.65 -8.52
N ILE A 271 20.46 6.17 -8.77
CA ILE A 271 21.62 5.37 -9.17
C ILE A 271 21.93 4.28 -8.14
N ALA A 272 21.96 4.63 -6.85
CA ALA A 272 22.23 3.69 -5.77
C ALA A 272 21.20 2.56 -5.72
N PHE A 273 19.91 2.86 -5.88
CA PHE A 273 18.86 1.83 -5.95
C PHE A 273 19.04 0.91 -7.16
N VAL A 274 19.31 1.47 -8.35
CA VAL A 274 19.52 0.70 -9.58
C VAL A 274 20.73 -0.23 -9.45
N GLN A 275 21.85 0.28 -8.93
CA GLN A 275 23.06 -0.51 -8.67
C GLN A 275 22.77 -1.65 -7.71
N ARG A 276 22.11 -1.36 -6.58
CA ARG A 276 21.75 -2.35 -5.55
C ARG A 276 20.93 -3.51 -6.11
N VAL A 277 19.97 -3.22 -7.00
CA VAL A 277 19.15 -4.25 -7.66
C VAL A 277 19.92 -5.02 -8.72
N ARG A 278 20.77 -4.34 -9.50
CA ARG A 278 21.61 -4.98 -10.54
C ARG A 278 22.62 -5.95 -9.95
N GLU A 279 23.34 -5.53 -8.91
CA GLU A 279 24.30 -6.38 -8.18
C GLU A 279 23.64 -7.64 -7.65
N ALA A 280 22.46 -7.50 -7.05
CA ALA A 280 21.70 -8.63 -6.53
C ALA A 280 21.29 -9.65 -7.60
N ARG A 281 21.04 -9.19 -8.83
CA ARG A 281 20.74 -10.06 -9.98
C ARG A 281 21.98 -10.74 -10.52
N ALA A 282 23.11 -10.02 -10.58
CA ALA A 282 24.38 -10.55 -11.05
C ALA A 282 24.91 -11.68 -10.15
N LEU A 283 24.64 -11.60 -8.84
CA LEU A 283 25.01 -12.63 -7.86
C LEU A 283 24.16 -13.91 -7.94
N GLY A 284 23.10 -13.93 -8.77
CA GLY A 284 22.16 -15.04 -8.88
C GLY A 284 21.44 -15.38 -7.56
N PRO A 285 20.61 -16.43 -7.52
CA PRO A 285 20.06 -16.94 -6.27
C PRO A 285 21.14 -17.70 -5.49
N ALA A 286 22.13 -17.00 -4.93
CA ALA A 286 23.14 -17.60 -4.05
C ALA A 286 22.80 -17.35 -2.57
N ALA A 287 22.81 -18.45 -1.79
CA ALA A 287 22.68 -18.56 -0.33
C ALA A 287 21.26 -18.50 0.28
N GLY A 288 20.39 -19.41 -0.18
CA GLY A 288 19.15 -19.81 0.50
C GLY A 288 19.16 -21.27 0.97
N ALA A 289 20.30 -21.82 1.40
CA ALA A 289 20.37 -23.15 2.04
C ALA A 289 21.78 -23.40 2.65
N ALA A 290 22.10 -22.73 3.76
CA ALA A 290 23.19 -23.15 4.64
C ALA A 290 22.63 -23.18 6.06
N GLY A 291 21.95 -24.28 6.39
CA GLY A 291 21.24 -24.43 7.65
C GLY A 291 20.41 -25.70 7.77
N ARG A 292 20.90 -26.83 7.23
CA ARG A 292 20.52 -28.15 7.77
C ARG A 292 21.79 -28.78 8.33
N ALA A 293 21.89 -28.77 9.65
CA ALA A 293 22.88 -29.57 10.36
C ALA A 293 22.66 -31.06 10.02
N PRO A 294 23.71 -31.87 9.85
CA PRO A 294 23.57 -33.31 9.77
C PRO A 294 23.14 -33.84 11.14
N GLY A 295 22.22 -34.81 11.13
CA GLY A 295 21.78 -35.51 12.32
C GLY A 295 22.93 -36.12 13.11
N ALA A 296 22.83 -36.02 14.43
CA ALA A 296 23.53 -36.91 15.34
C ALA A 296 22.58 -38.08 15.66
N ALA A 297 23.20 -39.26 15.71
CA ALA A 297 22.65 -40.60 15.88
C ALA A 297 21.68 -40.77 17.05
#